data_AF-A0A7J8YD87-F1
#
_entry.id   AF-A0A7J8YD87-F1
#
_cell.length_a   1.000
_cell.length_b   1.000
_cell.length_c   1.000
_cell.angle_alpha   90.00
_cell.angle_beta   90.00
_cell.angle_gamma   90.00
#
_symmetry.space_group_name_H-M   'P 1'
#
loop_
_entity.id
_entity.type
_entity.pdbx_description
1 polymer ?
#
loop_
_entity_poly.entity_id
_entity_poly.type
_entity_poly.pdbx_seq_one_letter_code
_entity_poly.pdbx_strand_id
1 'polypeptide(L)'
;MGNVEFVVCRDDNGKIAAFHNVCRHHASLLVSGSGKTSCFTCPYHGWTYGLNGELRKATRISGIEDFSINVFRRDFGLVPIKVATWGPFVLLNMDNEILQKDNIDTDNVASEWLGSSSELFSLNGVDTTLTYVCRREYIIECNWKVFCDNYLDGGYHVPFAHKGLASGLSLDSYTTSIFEKVSIQSAEGGSKEKEDDRLGSKAFYAFIYPNFMINRYGPWMDTNLAIPLGPRKCLVVFDYFLEASF
;
A
#
# COMPACT_ATOMS: atom_id res chain seq x y z
N MET A 1 -5.53 -6.33 -7.33
CA MET A 1 -5.33 -7.17 -6.12
C MET A 1 -5.98 -8.52 -6.41
N GLY A 2 -5.17 -9.56 -6.63
CA GLY A 2 -5.64 -10.70 -7.42
C GLY A 2 -6.17 -10.21 -8.78
N ASN A 3 -7.37 -10.66 -9.17
CA ASN A 3 -8.00 -10.27 -10.44
C ASN A 3 -8.86 -8.98 -10.34
N VAL A 4 -8.82 -8.27 -9.21
CA VAL A 4 -9.59 -7.03 -9.04
C VAL A 4 -8.79 -5.85 -9.54
N GLU A 5 -9.34 -5.19 -10.56
CA GLU A 5 -8.85 -3.94 -11.14
C GLU A 5 -9.42 -2.74 -10.39
N PHE A 6 -8.55 -1.82 -9.98
CA PHE A 6 -8.93 -0.66 -9.19
C PHE A 6 -8.14 0.58 -9.61
N VAL A 7 -8.70 1.74 -9.28
CA VAL A 7 -8.07 3.05 -9.45
C VAL A 7 -8.13 3.79 -8.13
N VAL A 8 -7.03 4.43 -7.76
CA VAL A 8 -6.95 5.37 -6.65
C VAL A 8 -6.68 6.74 -7.25
N CYS A 9 -7.40 7.76 -6.79
CA CYS A 9 -7.21 9.13 -7.22
C CYS A 9 -7.21 10.10 -6.05
N ARG A 10 -6.56 11.23 -6.29
CA ARG A 10 -6.55 12.41 -5.42
C ARG A 10 -7.21 13.55 -6.16
N ASP A 11 -8.18 14.22 -5.55
CA ASP A 11 -8.76 15.44 -6.12
C ASP A 11 -7.92 16.69 -5.80
N ASP A 12 -8.31 17.84 -6.35
CA ASP A 12 -7.60 19.10 -6.17
C ASP A 12 -7.64 19.62 -4.72
N ASN A 13 -8.56 19.11 -3.88
CA ASN A 13 -8.63 19.41 -2.45
C ASN A 13 -7.79 18.41 -1.62
N GLY A 14 -7.05 17.52 -2.28
CA GLY A 14 -6.22 16.51 -1.62
C GLY A 14 -6.97 15.27 -1.16
N LYS A 15 -8.29 15.17 -1.37
CA LYS A 15 -9.11 14.04 -0.95
C LYS A 15 -8.77 12.81 -1.79
N ILE A 16 -8.51 11.70 -1.10
CA ILE A 16 -8.30 10.40 -1.73
C ILE A 16 -9.63 9.67 -1.91
N ALA A 17 -9.81 9.04 -3.07
CA ALA A 17 -10.91 8.13 -3.35
C ALA A 17 -10.38 6.92 -4.12
N ALA A 18 -11.06 5.78 -4.00
CA ALA A 18 -10.75 4.58 -4.76
C ALA A 18 -12.02 3.96 -5.33
N PHE A 19 -11.89 3.33 -6.50
CA PHE A 19 -13.00 2.71 -7.22
C PHE A 19 -12.55 1.45 -7.95
N HIS A 20 -13.48 0.54 -8.23
CA HIS A 20 -13.25 -0.49 -9.24
C HIS A 20 -12.99 0.19 -10.60
N ASN A 21 -11.90 -0.17 -11.26
CA ASN A 21 -11.48 0.41 -12.53
C ASN A 21 -12.25 -0.23 -13.71
N VAL A 22 -13.58 -0.19 -13.63
CA VAL A 22 -14.47 -0.89 -14.55
C VAL A 22 -15.63 0.03 -14.92
N CYS A 23 -15.76 0.32 -16.22
CA CYS A 23 -16.87 1.12 -16.73
C CYS A 23 -18.22 0.44 -16.44
N ARG A 24 -19.17 1.20 -15.92
CA ARG A 24 -20.54 0.74 -15.62
C ARG A 24 -21.43 0.51 -16.85
N HIS A 25 -20.93 0.76 -18.06
CA HIS A 25 -21.63 0.49 -19.31
C HIS A 25 -21.39 -0.96 -19.78
N HIS A 26 -20.18 -1.24 -20.29
CA HIS A 26 -19.79 -2.57 -20.80
C HIS A 26 -18.42 -3.01 -20.27
N ALA A 27 -18.14 -2.75 -18.99
CA ALA A 27 -17.02 -3.30 -18.22
C ALA A 27 -15.59 -3.07 -18.77
N SER A 28 -15.40 -2.12 -19.70
CA SER A 28 -14.06 -1.69 -20.13
C SER A 28 -13.27 -1.11 -18.95
N LEU A 29 -11.96 -1.36 -18.91
CA LEU A 29 -11.04 -0.60 -18.06
C LEU A 29 -11.07 0.88 -18.45
N LEU A 30 -10.98 1.76 -17.45
CA LEU A 30 -11.04 3.21 -17.66
C LEU A 30 -9.65 3.82 -17.81
N VAL A 31 -8.71 3.36 -16.99
CA VAL A 31 -7.33 3.85 -16.94
C VAL A 31 -6.34 2.70 -16.77
N SER A 32 -5.08 2.96 -17.11
CA SER A 32 -3.97 2.02 -16.92
C SER A 32 -2.71 2.79 -16.48
N GLY A 33 -1.92 2.21 -15.58
CA GLY A 33 -0.72 2.85 -15.05
C GLY A 33 -1.03 3.98 -14.06
N SER A 34 -0.15 4.97 -14.02
CA SER A 34 -0.25 6.13 -13.11
C SER A 34 -0.14 7.43 -13.90
N GLY A 35 -0.85 8.47 -13.47
CA GLY A 35 -0.85 9.75 -14.17
C GLY A 35 -1.77 10.79 -13.54
N LYS A 36 -2.03 11.88 -14.28
CA LYS A 36 -2.91 12.97 -13.87
C LYS A 36 -4.06 13.12 -14.88
N THR A 37 -5.29 13.19 -14.39
CA THR A 37 -6.49 13.47 -15.18
C THR A 37 -7.51 14.22 -14.35
N SER A 38 -8.39 14.99 -14.98
CA SER A 38 -9.54 15.65 -14.34
C SER A 38 -10.79 14.76 -14.29
N CYS A 39 -10.83 13.69 -15.08
CA CYS A 39 -11.94 12.74 -15.13
C CYS A 39 -11.50 11.40 -15.73
N PHE A 40 -12.28 10.34 -15.49
CA PHE A 40 -12.08 9.03 -16.11
C PHE A 40 -12.99 8.91 -17.33
N THR A 41 -12.42 8.79 -18.53
CA THR A 41 -13.20 8.62 -19.75
C THR A 41 -13.01 7.20 -20.28
N CYS A 42 -14.10 6.46 -20.38
CA CYS A 42 -14.12 5.10 -20.90
C CYS A 42 -13.69 5.10 -22.38
N PRO A 43 -12.64 4.36 -22.75
CA PRO A 43 -12.12 4.34 -24.12
C PRO A 43 -13.09 3.69 -25.10
N TYR A 44 -14.05 2.90 -24.62
CA TYR A 44 -14.98 2.18 -25.48
C TYR A 44 -16.07 3.10 -26.06
N HIS A 45 -16.78 3.83 -25.19
CA HIS A 45 -17.98 4.60 -25.60
C HIS A 45 -17.99 6.05 -25.10
N GLY A 46 -16.90 6.52 -24.49
CA GLY A 46 -16.78 7.91 -24.03
C GLY A 46 -17.67 8.26 -22.83
N TRP A 47 -18.09 7.27 -22.03
CA TRP A 47 -18.68 7.55 -20.72
C TRP A 47 -17.63 8.20 -19.81
N THR A 48 -17.98 9.31 -19.18
CA THR A 48 -17.06 10.09 -18.34
C THR A 48 -17.51 10.09 -16.89
N TYR A 49 -16.59 9.81 -15.99
CA TYR A 49 -16.78 9.82 -14.54
C TYR A 49 -15.91 10.88 -13.90
N GLY A 50 -16.43 11.58 -12.88
CA GLY A 50 -15.61 12.50 -12.09
C GLY A 50 -14.64 11.75 -11.17
N LEU A 51 -13.69 12.47 -10.56
CA LEU A 51 -12.80 11.91 -9.52
C LEU A 51 -13.58 11.49 -8.24
N ASN A 52 -14.83 11.94 -8.11
CA ASN A 52 -15.76 11.47 -7.07
C ASN A 52 -16.55 10.20 -7.48
N GLY A 53 -16.24 9.60 -8.63
CA GLY A 53 -16.87 8.38 -9.14
C GLY A 53 -18.23 8.57 -9.82
N GLU A 54 -18.86 9.74 -9.70
CA GLU A 54 -20.18 9.97 -10.30
C GLU A 54 -20.09 10.04 -11.84
N LEU A 55 -21.08 9.44 -12.51
CA LEU A 55 -21.24 9.55 -13.96
C LEU A 55 -21.57 11.00 -14.33
N ARG A 56 -20.74 11.60 -15.18
CA ARG A 56 -20.87 12.99 -15.65
C ARG A 56 -21.41 13.08 -17.07
N LYS A 57 -21.06 12.12 -17.92
CA LYS A 57 -21.45 12.11 -19.33
C LYS A 57 -21.67 10.68 -19.80
N ALA A 58 -22.76 10.48 -20.51
CA ALA A 58 -23.02 9.30 -21.32
C ALA A 58 -23.29 9.75 -22.77
N THR A 59 -22.57 9.17 -23.73
CA THR A 59 -22.62 9.59 -25.14
C THR A 59 -23.99 9.30 -25.76
N ARG A 60 -24.59 10.28 -26.45
CA ARG A 60 -25.88 10.18 -27.16
C ARG A 60 -27.06 9.64 -26.32
N ILE A 61 -27.07 9.96 -25.03
CA ILE A 61 -28.06 9.45 -24.08
C ILE A 61 -29.48 10.06 -24.24
N SER A 62 -29.60 11.20 -24.91
CA SER A 62 -30.84 11.99 -25.00
C SER A 62 -32.03 11.29 -25.67
N GLY A 63 -31.82 10.16 -26.35
CA GLY A 63 -32.87 9.36 -26.98
C GLY A 63 -33.27 8.10 -26.22
N ILE A 64 -32.73 7.87 -25.02
CA ILE A 64 -33.06 6.70 -24.21
C ILE A 64 -34.17 7.08 -23.23
N GLU A 65 -35.29 6.37 -23.33
CA GLU A 65 -36.42 6.52 -22.41
C GLU A 65 -35.98 6.23 -20.96
N ASP A 66 -36.48 7.04 -20.03
CA ASP A 66 -36.21 6.93 -18.59
C ASP A 66 -34.73 7.01 -18.18
N PHE A 67 -33.84 7.55 -19.01
CA PHE A 67 -32.46 7.79 -18.62
C PHE A 67 -32.10 9.28 -18.60
N SER A 68 -31.88 9.81 -17.40
CA SER A 68 -31.33 11.15 -17.17
C SER A 68 -30.07 11.07 -16.31
N ILE A 69 -28.96 11.62 -16.79
CA ILE A 69 -27.69 11.66 -16.04
C ILE A 69 -27.88 12.32 -14.67
N ASN A 70 -28.68 13.40 -14.59
CA ASN A 70 -28.87 14.12 -13.33
C ASN A 70 -29.54 13.25 -12.25
N VAL A 71 -30.38 12.30 -12.66
CA VAL A 71 -31.05 11.35 -11.79
C VAL A 71 -30.12 10.18 -11.47
N PHE A 72 -29.50 9.59 -12.50
CA PHE A 72 -28.81 8.31 -12.42
C PHE A 72 -27.29 8.38 -12.24
N ARG A 73 -26.73 9.57 -12.03
CA ARG A 73 -25.27 9.79 -11.91
C ARG A 73 -24.60 8.94 -10.83
N ARG A 74 -25.32 8.57 -9.77
CA ARG A 74 -24.82 7.72 -8.67
C ARG A 74 -25.10 6.25 -8.93
N ASP A 75 -26.27 5.91 -9.46
CA ASP A 75 -26.66 4.53 -9.78
C ASP A 75 -25.70 3.89 -10.80
N PHE A 76 -25.28 4.68 -11.78
CA PHE A 76 -24.30 4.32 -12.80
C PHE A 76 -22.91 4.91 -12.54
N GLY A 77 -22.65 5.44 -11.34
CA GLY A 77 -21.32 5.86 -10.92
C GLY A 77 -20.37 4.67 -10.69
N LEU A 78 -19.07 4.93 -10.63
CA LEU A 78 -18.08 3.89 -10.32
C LEU A 78 -18.36 3.27 -8.95
N VAL A 79 -18.12 1.96 -8.83
CA VAL A 79 -18.30 1.25 -7.56
C VAL A 79 -17.14 1.65 -6.64
N PRO A 80 -17.42 2.29 -5.49
CA PRO A 80 -16.37 2.76 -4.58
C PRO A 80 -15.69 1.59 -3.87
N ILE A 81 -14.40 1.77 -3.59
CA ILE A 81 -13.61 0.91 -2.70
C ILE A 81 -13.29 1.76 -1.47
N LYS A 82 -13.42 1.17 -0.28
CA LYS A 82 -13.07 1.85 0.97
C LYS A 82 -11.58 2.17 0.95
N VAL A 83 -11.24 3.43 1.24
CA VAL A 83 -9.87 3.91 1.22
C VAL A 83 -9.58 4.69 2.49
N ALA A 84 -8.36 4.54 2.98
CA ALA A 84 -7.84 5.27 4.11
C ALA A 84 -6.39 5.67 3.85
N THR A 85 -5.88 6.59 4.68
CA THR A 85 -4.48 6.97 4.70
C THR A 85 -3.90 6.71 6.08
N TRP A 86 -2.70 6.13 6.14
CA TRP A 86 -1.92 5.98 7.36
C TRP A 86 -0.46 6.34 7.05
N GLY A 87 0.03 7.41 7.68
CA GLY A 87 1.34 7.96 7.35
C GLY A 87 1.49 8.22 5.84
N PRO A 88 2.52 7.68 5.17
CA PRO A 88 2.71 7.83 3.73
C PRO A 88 1.87 6.85 2.89
N PHE A 89 1.12 5.94 3.50
CA PHE A 89 0.44 4.83 2.81
C PHE A 89 -1.02 5.13 2.51
N VAL A 90 -1.48 4.61 1.37
CA VAL A 90 -2.91 4.53 1.02
C VAL A 90 -3.34 3.08 1.16
N LEU A 91 -4.35 2.85 2.00
CA LEU A 91 -4.88 1.52 2.30
C LEU A 91 -6.22 1.33 1.62
N LEU A 92 -6.44 0.15 1.04
CA LEU A 92 -7.69 -0.22 0.40
C LEU A 92 -8.32 -1.37 1.17
N ASN A 93 -9.61 -1.26 1.45
CA ASN A 93 -10.41 -2.35 1.98
C ASN A 93 -11.42 -2.79 0.90
N MET A 94 -11.25 -4.04 0.45
CA MET A 94 -12.02 -4.67 -0.62
C MET A 94 -13.25 -5.43 -0.10
N ASP A 95 -13.45 -5.51 1.22
CA ASP A 95 -14.59 -6.21 1.78
C ASP A 95 -15.88 -5.46 1.47
N ASN A 96 -16.81 -6.23 0.90
CA ASN A 96 -18.11 -5.76 0.43
C ASN A 96 -19.14 -5.65 1.57
N GLU A 97 -18.73 -5.85 2.83
CA GLU A 97 -19.61 -5.55 3.96
C GLU A 97 -19.90 -4.06 3.96
N ILE A 98 -21.15 -3.75 3.59
CA ILE A 98 -21.78 -2.44 3.63
C ILE A 98 -21.86 -2.00 5.09
N LEU A 99 -20.71 -1.66 5.69
CA LEU A 99 -20.69 -0.73 6.81
C LEU A 99 -21.10 0.61 6.19
N GLN A 100 -22.22 1.11 6.70
CA GLN A 100 -22.87 2.32 6.22
C GLN A 100 -21.84 3.44 6.07
N LYS A 101 -22.02 4.24 5.01
CA LYS A 101 -21.30 5.49 4.79
C LYS A 101 -21.38 6.32 6.06
N ASP A 102 -20.33 6.33 6.85
CA ASP A 102 -19.93 7.48 7.66
C ASP A 102 -18.44 7.31 7.97
N ASN A 103 -17.67 8.29 7.48
CA ASN A 103 -16.28 8.62 7.80
C ASN A 103 -15.43 7.49 8.37
N ILE A 104 -14.61 6.86 7.52
CA ILE A 104 -13.40 6.19 7.98
C ILE A 104 -12.50 7.30 8.51
N ASP A 105 -12.59 7.53 9.82
CA ASP A 105 -11.67 8.38 10.55
C ASP A 105 -10.27 7.81 10.39
N THR A 106 -9.33 8.63 9.90
CA THR A 106 -7.93 8.24 9.70
C THR A 106 -7.30 7.77 11.01
N ASP A 107 -7.76 8.29 12.15
CA ASP A 107 -7.25 7.90 13.47
C ASP A 107 -7.65 6.46 13.84
N ASN A 108 -8.77 5.97 13.31
CA ASN A 108 -9.24 4.61 13.56
C ASN A 108 -8.49 3.56 12.71
N VAL A 109 -7.94 3.95 11.56
CA VAL A 109 -7.32 3.02 10.60
C VAL A 109 -6.01 2.45 11.12
N ALA A 110 -5.17 3.31 11.71
CA ALA A 110 -3.92 2.87 12.33
C ALA A 110 -4.19 1.90 13.50
N SER A 111 -5.22 2.19 14.30
CA SER A 111 -5.67 1.30 15.39
C SER A 111 -6.20 -0.04 14.85
N GLU A 112 -7.00 -0.02 13.79
CA GLU A 112 -7.56 -1.24 13.17
C GLU A 112 -6.47 -2.17 12.59
N TRP A 113 -5.45 -1.58 11.96
CA TRP A 113 -4.39 -2.33 11.28
C TRP A 113 -3.23 -2.72 12.19
N LEU A 114 -2.77 -1.79 13.03
CA LEU A 114 -1.57 -1.96 13.86
C LEU A 114 -1.91 -2.33 15.30
N GLY A 115 -3.17 -2.20 15.71
CA GLY A 115 -3.61 -2.51 17.06
C GLY A 115 -2.82 -1.74 18.10
N SER A 116 -2.39 -2.45 19.13
CA SER A 116 -1.61 -1.90 20.24
C SER A 116 -0.19 -1.45 19.86
N SER A 117 0.26 -1.74 18.63
CA SER A 117 1.59 -1.36 18.15
C SER A 117 1.67 -0.03 17.41
N SER A 118 0.53 0.65 17.18
CA SER A 118 0.46 1.87 16.35
C SER A 118 1.45 2.96 16.76
N GLU A 119 1.60 3.23 18.07
CA GLU A 119 2.53 4.23 18.60
C GLU A 119 4.00 3.91 18.29
N LEU A 120 4.38 2.62 18.20
CA LEU A 120 5.75 2.20 17.92
C LEU A 120 6.19 2.60 16.51
N PHE A 121 5.29 2.59 15.52
CA PHE A 121 5.63 2.99 14.16
C PHE A 121 5.95 4.48 14.07
N SER A 122 5.14 5.32 14.74
CA SER A 122 5.38 6.76 14.82
C SER A 122 6.71 7.06 15.52
N LEU A 123 7.01 6.38 16.63
CA LEU A 123 8.26 6.54 17.37
C LEU A 123 9.50 6.10 16.58
N ASN A 124 9.33 5.17 15.63
CA ASN A 124 10.41 4.70 14.76
C ASN A 124 10.39 5.39 13.38
N GLY A 125 9.77 6.57 13.26
CA GLY A 125 9.90 7.43 12.08
C GLY A 125 9.27 6.87 10.81
N VAL A 126 8.15 6.15 10.94
CA VAL A 126 7.28 5.77 9.83
C VAL A 126 6.22 6.85 9.66
N ASP A 127 6.59 7.94 8.98
CA ASP A 127 5.74 9.11 8.81
C ASP A 127 5.80 9.72 7.40
N THR A 128 5.13 10.85 7.21
CA THR A 128 5.00 11.54 5.93
C THR A 128 6.17 12.44 5.56
N THR A 129 7.20 12.56 6.40
CA THR A 129 8.39 13.39 6.15
C THR A 129 9.38 12.72 5.20
N LEU A 130 9.23 11.41 4.98
CA LEU A 130 10.06 10.63 4.08
C LEU A 130 9.75 10.93 2.61
N THR A 131 10.80 11.08 1.80
CA THR A 131 10.70 11.31 0.36
C THR A 131 10.79 9.99 -0.39
N TYR A 132 9.82 9.72 -1.27
CA TYR A 132 9.86 8.56 -2.16
C TYR A 132 11.03 8.67 -3.14
N VAL A 133 11.82 7.60 -3.22
CA VAL A 133 13.00 7.50 -4.10
C VAL A 133 12.65 6.70 -5.35
N CYS A 134 12.30 5.43 -5.19
CA CYS A 134 11.99 4.56 -6.31
C CYS A 134 11.24 3.30 -5.89
N ARG A 135 10.67 2.62 -6.91
CA ARG A 135 10.08 1.29 -6.82
C ARG A 135 10.96 0.27 -7.54
N ARG A 136 11.04 -0.93 -6.97
CA ARG A 136 11.59 -2.13 -7.60
C ARG A 136 10.58 -3.26 -7.48
N GLU A 137 10.48 -4.07 -8.52
CA GLU A 137 9.50 -5.14 -8.62
C GLU A 137 10.22 -6.44 -8.95
N TYR A 138 9.94 -7.48 -8.16
CA TYR A 138 10.55 -8.79 -8.34
C TYR A 138 9.47 -9.87 -8.42
N ILE A 139 9.51 -10.65 -9.50
CA ILE A 139 8.70 -11.85 -9.61
C ILE A 139 9.47 -12.99 -8.95
N ILE A 140 8.89 -13.60 -7.93
CA ILE A 140 9.48 -14.70 -7.18
C ILE A 140 8.65 -15.97 -7.43
N GLU A 141 9.32 -17.05 -7.82
CA GLU A 141 8.70 -18.36 -8.10
C GLU A 141 8.48 -19.16 -6.80
N CYS A 142 7.80 -18.56 -5.83
CA CYS A 142 7.36 -19.22 -4.61
C CYS A 142 5.95 -18.76 -4.21
N ASN A 143 5.34 -19.47 -3.26
CA ASN A 143 4.10 -18.97 -2.65
C ASN A 143 4.42 -17.70 -1.85
N TRP A 144 3.55 -16.67 -1.91
CA TRP A 144 3.75 -15.42 -1.18
C TRP A 144 4.03 -15.61 0.32
N LYS A 145 3.43 -16.64 0.94
CA LYS A 145 3.66 -16.97 2.36
C LYS A 145 5.10 -17.40 2.63
N VAL A 146 5.75 -18.09 1.69
CA VAL A 146 7.16 -18.52 1.84
C VAL A 146 8.09 -17.29 1.88
N PHE A 147 7.78 -16.25 1.10
CA PHE A 147 8.51 -14.98 1.18
C PHE A 147 8.30 -14.29 2.54
N CYS A 148 7.07 -14.31 3.07
CA CYS A 148 6.78 -13.79 4.41
C CYS A 148 7.47 -14.61 5.51
N ASP A 149 7.48 -15.94 5.43
CA ASP A 149 8.15 -16.82 6.38
C ASP A 149 9.66 -16.54 6.42
N ASN A 150 10.30 -16.31 5.25
CA ASN A 150 11.70 -15.90 5.19
C ASN A 150 11.97 -14.59 5.93
N TYR A 151 11.03 -13.63 5.86
CA TYR A 151 11.15 -12.35 6.56
C TYR A 151 10.93 -12.49 8.08
N LEU A 152 10.15 -13.49 8.50
CA LEU A 152 9.70 -13.70 9.88
C LEU A 152 10.55 -14.73 10.65
N ASP A 153 11.71 -15.13 10.13
CA ASP A 153 12.53 -16.19 10.71
C ASP A 153 13.42 -15.73 11.89
N GLY A 154 13.20 -14.51 12.40
CA GLY A 154 13.95 -13.96 13.54
C GLY A 154 15.42 -13.71 13.22
N GLY A 155 15.77 -13.52 11.95
CA GLY A 155 17.15 -13.31 11.51
C GLY A 155 17.98 -14.60 11.43
N TYR A 156 17.37 -15.78 11.56
CA TYR A 156 18.04 -17.08 11.55
C TYR A 156 18.90 -17.29 10.29
N HIS A 157 18.40 -16.92 9.11
CA HIS A 157 19.14 -17.05 7.85
C HIS A 157 20.23 -15.98 7.64
N VAL A 158 20.15 -14.84 8.34
CA VAL A 158 20.95 -13.63 8.06
C VAL A 158 22.47 -13.88 8.15
N PRO A 159 23.02 -14.53 9.20
CA PRO A 159 24.47 -14.80 9.28
C PRO A 159 25.01 -15.61 8.10
N PHE A 160 24.20 -16.53 7.57
CA PHE A 160 24.61 -17.44 6.51
C PHE A 160 24.44 -16.82 5.13
N ALA A 161 23.26 -16.26 4.86
CA ALA A 161 22.85 -15.79 3.53
C ALA A 161 23.21 -14.31 3.25
N HIS A 162 23.29 -13.47 4.29
CA HIS A 162 23.42 -12.02 4.14
C HIS A 162 24.62 -11.46 4.92
N LYS A 163 25.83 -11.94 4.59
CA LYS A 163 27.09 -11.53 5.27
C LYS A 163 27.26 -10.01 5.40
N GLY A 164 26.86 -9.25 4.38
CA GLY A 164 26.91 -7.78 4.41
C GLY A 164 26.01 -7.19 5.51
N LEU A 165 24.75 -7.61 5.56
CA LEU A 165 23.78 -7.19 6.58
C LEU A 165 24.21 -7.66 7.98
N ALA A 166 24.60 -8.93 8.11
CA ALA A 166 25.08 -9.50 9.37
C ALA A 166 26.26 -8.71 9.95
N SER A 167 27.16 -8.22 9.10
CA SER A 167 28.34 -7.46 9.53
C SER A 167 28.05 -6.05 10.06
N GLY A 168 26.83 -5.55 9.87
CA GLY A 168 26.37 -4.23 10.31
C GLY A 168 25.35 -4.28 11.46
N LEU A 169 24.99 -5.48 11.94
CA LEU A 169 24.04 -5.67 13.04
C LEU A 169 24.71 -6.39 14.22
N SER A 170 24.33 -6.01 15.44
CA SER A 170 24.60 -6.80 16.64
C SER A 170 23.54 -7.90 16.74
N LEU A 171 23.79 -9.07 16.15
CA LEU A 171 22.78 -10.13 16.07
C LEU A 171 22.36 -10.70 17.44
N ASP A 172 23.22 -10.61 18.45
CA ASP A 172 22.88 -11.02 19.82
C ASP A 172 21.83 -10.10 20.48
N SER A 173 21.63 -8.90 19.93
CA SER A 173 20.58 -7.96 20.36
C SER A 173 19.23 -8.17 19.66
N TYR A 174 19.13 -9.14 18.75
CA TYR A 174 17.93 -9.34 17.95
C TYR A 174 16.75 -9.74 18.83
N THR A 175 15.64 -9.02 18.68
CA THR A 175 14.41 -9.25 19.44
C THR A 175 13.21 -9.31 18.51
N THR A 176 12.17 -10.02 18.92
CA THR A 176 10.89 -10.08 18.21
C THR A 176 9.75 -9.93 19.19
N SER A 177 8.87 -8.98 18.91
CA SER A 177 7.65 -8.69 19.67
C SER A 177 6.44 -8.95 18.77
N ILE A 178 5.50 -9.76 19.25
CA ILE A 178 4.28 -10.11 18.52
C ILE A 178 3.11 -9.33 19.11
N PHE A 179 2.36 -8.70 18.23
CA PHE A 179 1.10 -8.01 18.48
C PHE A 179 -0.01 -8.71 17.69
N GLU A 180 -1.19 -8.09 17.61
CA GLU A 180 -2.41 -8.73 17.08
C GLU A 180 -2.24 -9.19 15.62
N LYS A 181 -1.89 -8.26 14.73
CA LYS A 181 -1.62 -8.52 13.30
C LYS A 181 -0.20 -8.14 12.89
N VAL A 182 0.63 -7.79 13.86
CA VAL A 182 1.95 -7.20 13.62
C VAL A 182 3.04 -7.99 14.34
N SER A 183 4.13 -8.27 13.64
CA SER A 183 5.39 -8.73 14.23
C SER A 183 6.43 -7.63 14.06
N ILE A 184 7.02 -7.18 15.17
CA ILE A 184 8.10 -6.18 15.17
C ILE A 184 9.39 -6.88 15.58
N GLN A 185 10.38 -6.82 14.70
CA GLN A 185 11.72 -7.32 14.92
C GLN A 185 12.67 -6.13 15.03
N SER A 186 13.65 -6.21 15.93
CA SER A 186 14.65 -5.13 16.05
C SER A 186 16.02 -5.66 16.44
N ALA A 187 17.06 -4.96 15.96
CA ALA A 187 18.45 -5.24 16.27
C ALA A 187 19.24 -3.94 16.34
N GLU A 188 20.20 -3.86 17.24
CA GLU A 188 21.15 -2.76 17.32
C GLU A 188 22.13 -2.79 16.15
N GLY A 189 22.59 -1.62 15.72
CA GLY A 189 23.68 -1.50 14.75
C GLY A 189 25.00 -1.99 15.32
N GLY A 190 25.89 -2.45 14.45
CA GLY A 190 27.28 -2.77 14.82
C GLY A 190 28.05 -1.54 15.31
N SER A 191 29.14 -1.73 16.06
CA SER A 191 29.95 -0.63 16.60
C SER A 191 30.47 0.33 15.52
N LYS A 192 30.51 1.63 15.88
CA LYS A 192 30.70 2.86 15.07
C LYS A 192 31.99 3.02 14.23
N GLU A 193 32.69 1.96 13.85
CA GLU A 193 33.99 2.05 13.17
C GLU A 193 33.99 1.63 11.69
N LYS A 194 32.86 1.75 10.98
CA LYS A 194 32.84 1.60 9.51
C LYS A 194 32.33 2.88 8.86
N GLU A 195 33.03 3.33 7.82
CA GLU A 195 32.71 4.53 7.01
C GLU A 195 31.32 4.50 6.36
N ASP A 196 30.61 3.37 6.41
CA ASP A 196 29.30 3.15 5.79
C ASP A 196 28.27 2.70 6.85
N ASP A 197 27.91 3.59 7.77
CA ASP A 197 26.85 3.38 8.78
C ASP A 197 25.45 3.49 8.15
N ARG A 198 25.20 2.66 7.13
CA ARG A 198 23.93 2.62 6.39
C ARG A 198 22.75 2.24 7.30
N LEU A 199 23.01 1.40 8.29
CA LEU A 199 21.98 0.83 9.17
C LEU A 199 21.68 1.71 10.39
N GLY A 200 22.58 2.61 10.74
CA GLY A 200 22.45 3.47 11.91
C GLY A 200 22.52 2.70 13.22
N SER A 201 22.07 3.34 14.30
CA SER A 201 22.14 2.78 15.66
C SER A 201 21.17 1.61 15.90
N LYS A 202 20.08 1.51 15.13
CA LYS A 202 19.04 0.50 15.31
C LYS A 202 18.33 0.23 14.00
N ALA A 203 18.07 -1.04 13.74
CA ALA A 203 17.16 -1.50 12.70
C ALA A 203 15.81 -1.90 13.31
N PHE A 204 14.73 -1.49 12.65
CA PHE A 204 13.35 -1.78 12.99
C PHE A 204 12.67 -2.41 11.77
N TYR A 205 12.13 -3.61 11.96
CA TYR A 205 11.50 -4.38 10.90
C TYR A 205 10.10 -4.78 11.35
N ALA A 206 9.08 -4.33 10.66
CA ALA A 206 7.70 -4.69 10.96
C ALA A 206 7.14 -5.55 9.84
N PHE A 207 6.44 -6.62 10.20
CA PHE A 207 5.53 -7.35 9.33
C PHE A 207 4.11 -7.07 9.78
N ILE A 208 3.26 -6.68 8.84
CA ILE A 208 1.83 -6.42 9.05
C ILE A 208 1.08 -7.44 8.20
N TYR A 209 0.29 -8.28 8.86
CA TYR A 209 -0.54 -9.27 8.20
C TYR A 209 -1.54 -8.58 7.26
N PRO A 210 -1.75 -9.09 6.03
CA PRO A 210 -1.27 -10.39 5.57
C PRO A 210 0.14 -10.42 5.00
N ASN A 211 0.63 -9.34 4.38
CA ASN A 211 1.72 -9.47 3.40
C ASN A 211 2.51 -8.17 3.18
N PHE A 212 2.55 -7.29 4.18
CA PHE A 212 3.22 -6.00 4.08
C PHE A 212 4.34 -5.90 5.11
N MET A 213 5.51 -5.44 4.70
CA MET A 213 6.65 -5.24 5.57
C MET A 213 7.14 -3.80 5.48
N ILE A 214 7.63 -3.28 6.60
CA ILE A 214 8.28 -1.98 6.70
C ILE A 214 9.63 -2.18 7.38
N ASN A 215 10.69 -1.75 6.71
CA ASN A 215 12.05 -1.77 7.20
C ASN A 215 12.50 -0.33 7.42
N ARG A 216 12.99 -0.03 8.63
CA ARG A 216 13.53 1.28 8.98
C ARG A 216 14.92 1.09 9.59
N TYR A 217 15.91 1.77 9.02
CA TYR A 217 17.29 1.73 9.46
C TYR A 217 18.04 2.94 8.91
N GLY A 218 18.93 3.54 9.70
CA GLY A 218 19.62 4.78 9.33
C GLY A 218 18.64 5.86 8.81
N PRO A 219 18.95 6.57 7.70
CA PRO A 219 18.03 7.52 7.08
C PRO A 219 17.00 6.88 6.13
N TRP A 220 17.02 5.55 5.98
CA TRP A 220 16.25 4.83 4.98
C TRP A 220 14.98 4.21 5.57
N MET A 221 13.93 4.20 4.76
CA MET A 221 12.82 3.28 4.91
C MET A 221 12.63 2.53 3.59
N ASP A 222 12.43 1.22 3.66
CA ASP A 222 11.90 0.47 2.53
C ASP A 222 10.69 -0.35 2.96
N THR A 223 9.79 -0.61 2.02
CA THR A 223 8.61 -1.45 2.25
C THR A 223 8.55 -2.59 1.27
N ASN A 224 8.03 -3.73 1.71
CA ASN A 224 7.87 -4.91 0.87
C ASN A 224 6.40 -5.31 0.85
N LEU A 225 5.76 -5.30 -0.32
CA LEU A 225 4.39 -5.80 -0.49
C LEU A 225 4.40 -7.07 -1.34
N ALA A 226 4.08 -8.21 -0.72
CA ALA A 226 4.06 -9.51 -1.38
C ALA A 226 2.67 -9.82 -1.98
N ILE A 227 2.50 -9.61 -3.28
CA ILE A 227 1.24 -9.79 -4.00
C ILE A 227 1.18 -11.22 -4.57
N PRO A 228 0.19 -12.04 -4.18
CA PRO A 228 0.01 -13.37 -4.76
C PRO A 228 -0.36 -13.28 -6.25
N LEU A 229 0.41 -13.96 -7.10
CA LEU A 229 0.10 -14.17 -8.53
C LEU A 229 -0.40 -15.59 -8.81
N GLY A 230 -0.30 -16.47 -7.81
CA GLY A 230 -0.75 -17.85 -7.86
C GLY A 230 -0.21 -18.66 -6.66
N PRO A 231 -0.46 -19.98 -6.63
CA PRO A 231 -0.02 -20.82 -5.51
C PRO A 231 1.50 -21.00 -5.42
N ARG A 232 2.25 -20.73 -6.50
CA ARG A 232 3.72 -20.88 -6.56
C ARG A 232 4.43 -19.65 -7.14
N LYS A 233 3.75 -18.50 -7.15
CA LYS A 233 4.28 -17.28 -7.73
C LYS A 233 3.75 -16.05 -7.00
N CYS A 234 4.64 -15.11 -6.69
CA CYS A 234 4.27 -13.80 -6.18
C CYS A 234 5.08 -12.69 -6.85
N LEU A 235 4.52 -11.49 -6.83
CA LEU A 235 5.22 -10.24 -7.11
C LEU A 235 5.55 -9.62 -5.76
N VAL A 236 6.82 -9.27 -5.53
CA VAL A 236 7.22 -8.46 -4.38
C VAL A 236 7.56 -7.07 -4.87
N VAL A 237 6.82 -6.09 -4.37
CA VAL A 237 7.03 -4.68 -4.66
C VAL A 237 7.83 -4.07 -3.52
N PHE A 238 8.99 -3.51 -3.84
CA PHE A 238 9.85 -2.77 -2.94
C PHE A 238 9.71 -1.27 -3.23
N ASP A 239 9.28 -0.49 -2.26
CA ASP A 239 9.34 0.97 -2.34
C ASP A 239 10.40 1.51 -1.38
N TYR A 240 11.24 2.42 -1.87
CA TYR A 240 12.32 3.03 -1.11
C TYR A 240 12.02 4.49 -0.83
N PHE A 241 12.29 4.92 0.40
CA PHE A 241 12.12 6.27 0.89
C PHE A 241 13.36 6.71 1.68
N LEU A 242 13.62 8.01 1.69
CA LEU A 242 14.75 8.63 2.38
C LEU A 242 14.27 9.82 3.20
N GLU A 243 14.87 10.05 4.37
CA GLU A 243 14.70 11.29 5.13
C GLU A 243 15.00 12.51 4.25
N ALA A 244 14.14 13.53 4.29
CA ALA A 244 14.27 14.71 3.43
C ALA A 244 15.53 15.56 3.71
N SER A 245 16.16 15.37 4.86
CA SER A 245 17.35 16.10 5.32
C SER A 245 18.69 15.44 4.94
N PHE A 246 18.67 14.35 4.17
CA PHE A 246 19.85 13.59 3.76
C PHE A 246 20.22 13.79 2.29
#